data_AF-A0A840FLC7-F1
#
_entry.id   AF-A0A840FLC7-F1
#
_cell.length_a   1.000
_cell.length_b   1.000
_cell.length_c   1.000
_cell.angle_alpha   90.00
_cell.angle_beta   90.00
_cell.angle_gamma   90.00
#
_symmetry.space_group_name_H-M   'P 1'
#
loop_
_entity.id
_entity.type
_entity.pdbx_description
1 polymer ?
#
loop_
_entity_poly.entity_id
_entity_poly.type
_entity_poly.pdbx_seq_one_letter_code
_entity_poly.pdbx_strand_id
1 'polypeptide(L)'
;MAVIAEHLRMSELQRLGASAPLMQLAAGQCIHEALRDSCLGPPFYVYNGADVPEGPTLVPLWDHGSRVCGLRAAEGSLEFIEFSIELPQDFERVAGTEQGFWATRFDFLCECDLSDEVLRDTAGVVGFRFLERYLTAREAFEEQLGSFSAHRAWLQELVAGIDRDAASA
;
A
#
# COMPACT_ATOMS: atom_id res chain seq x y z
N MET A 1 7.06 -15.75 -8.30
CA MET A 1 6.25 -14.84 -9.13
C MET A 1 7.15 -14.40 -10.27
N ALA A 2 6.60 -14.08 -11.43
CA ALA A 2 7.36 -13.29 -12.40
C ALA A 2 7.24 -11.81 -12.01
N VAL A 3 8.32 -11.03 -12.17
CA VAL A 3 8.25 -9.56 -12.08
C VAL A 3 8.05 -9.04 -13.49
N ILE A 4 7.08 -8.14 -13.68
CA ILE A 4 6.89 -7.51 -14.99
C ILE A 4 8.14 -6.74 -15.41
N ALA A 5 8.52 -6.82 -16.69
CA ALA A 5 9.66 -6.07 -17.21
C ALA A 5 9.52 -4.57 -16.91
N GLU A 6 10.59 -3.94 -16.46
CA GLU A 6 10.59 -2.56 -15.95
C GLU A 6 9.95 -1.55 -16.93
N HIS A 7 10.26 -1.67 -18.21
CA HIS A 7 9.72 -0.79 -19.26
C HIS A 7 8.20 -0.95 -19.51
N LEU A 8 7.57 -2.03 -19.03
CA LEU A 8 6.13 -2.28 -19.14
C LEU A 8 5.36 -1.94 -17.85
N ARG A 9 6.09 -1.66 -16.76
CA ARG A 9 5.52 -1.49 -15.41
C ARG A 9 4.42 -0.44 -15.36
N MET A 10 4.65 0.75 -15.91
CA MET A 10 3.68 1.85 -15.85
C MET A 10 2.43 1.59 -16.68
N SER A 11 2.57 1.02 -17.88
CA SER A 11 1.42 0.62 -18.69
C SER A 11 0.60 -0.47 -18.02
N GLU A 12 1.24 -1.38 -17.29
CA GLU A 12 0.53 -2.44 -16.57
C GLU A 12 -0.18 -1.92 -15.32
N LEU A 13 0.43 -1.01 -14.55
CA LEU A 13 -0.26 -0.33 -13.45
C LEU A 13 -1.53 0.37 -13.95
N GLN A 14 -1.43 1.06 -15.08
CA GLN A 14 -2.59 1.70 -15.71
C GLN A 14 -3.65 0.67 -16.14
N ARG A 15 -3.24 -0.43 -16.76
CA ARG A 15 -4.14 -1.52 -17.19
C ARG A 15 -4.86 -2.18 -16.01
N LEU A 16 -4.19 -2.27 -14.87
CA LEU A 16 -4.74 -2.78 -13.62
C LEU A 16 -5.61 -1.75 -12.88
N GLY A 17 -5.71 -0.51 -13.36
CA GLY A 17 -6.59 0.51 -12.81
C GLY A 17 -6.01 1.27 -11.61
N ALA A 18 -4.68 1.32 -11.46
CA ALA A 18 -4.03 2.19 -10.49
C ALA A 18 -4.42 3.67 -10.73
N SER A 19 -4.72 4.40 -9.67
CA SER A 19 -5.06 5.82 -9.77
C SER A 19 -3.87 6.66 -10.26
N ALA A 20 -4.16 7.88 -10.74
CA ALA A 20 -3.11 8.81 -11.15
C ALA A 20 -2.12 9.15 -10.01
N PRO A 21 -2.55 9.46 -8.77
CA PRO A 21 -1.63 9.64 -7.64
C PRO A 21 -0.73 8.43 -7.38
N LEU A 22 -1.30 7.21 -7.38
CA LEU A 22 -0.54 5.99 -7.17
C LEU A 22 0.50 5.78 -8.29
N MET A 23 0.12 6.04 -9.54
CA MET A 23 1.04 5.97 -10.67
C MET A 23 2.16 7.02 -10.58
N GLN A 24 1.87 8.24 -10.14
CA GLN A 24 2.89 9.29 -9.97
C GLN A 24 3.93 8.88 -8.92
N LEU A 25 3.47 8.41 -7.76
CA LEU A 25 4.34 7.89 -6.70
C LEU A 25 5.17 6.69 -7.18
N ALA A 26 4.54 5.72 -7.85
CA ALA A 26 5.22 4.57 -8.43
C ALA A 26 6.24 4.98 -9.52
N ALA A 27 6.05 6.11 -10.19
CA ALA A 27 7.01 6.68 -11.14
C ALA A 27 8.16 7.47 -10.50
N GLY A 28 8.20 7.56 -9.16
CA GLY A 28 9.23 8.30 -8.43
C GLY A 28 8.89 9.77 -8.18
N GLN A 29 7.65 10.20 -8.43
CA GLN A 29 7.24 11.59 -8.23
C GLN A 29 6.71 11.79 -6.80
N CYS A 30 7.38 12.66 -6.03
CA CYS A 30 6.91 13.06 -4.72
C CYS A 30 5.78 14.10 -4.86
N ILE A 31 4.53 13.65 -4.76
CA ILE A 31 3.33 14.50 -4.89
C ILE A 31 2.91 15.15 -3.57
N HIS A 32 3.44 14.69 -2.44
CA HIS A 32 3.25 15.28 -1.12
C HIS A 32 4.40 14.85 -0.19
N GLU A 33 4.86 15.74 0.70
CA GLU A 33 6.06 15.49 1.53
C GLU A 33 5.91 14.29 2.47
N ALA A 34 4.72 14.05 3.01
CA ALA A 34 4.42 12.88 3.84
C ALA A 34 4.62 11.54 3.12
N LEU A 35 4.68 11.55 1.77
CA LEU A 35 4.79 10.34 0.94
C LEU A 35 6.21 10.10 0.42
N ARG A 36 7.21 10.80 0.96
CA ARG A 36 8.61 10.71 0.51
C ARG A 36 9.16 9.28 0.55
N ASP A 37 8.71 8.47 1.51
CA ASP A 37 9.10 7.07 1.66
C ASP A 37 8.30 6.11 0.75
N SER A 38 7.31 6.64 0.02
CA SER A 38 6.47 5.91 -0.94
C SER A 38 6.60 6.44 -2.38
N CYS A 39 7.63 7.25 -2.67
CA CYS A 39 7.83 7.88 -3.98
C CYS A 39 9.21 7.60 -4.61
N LEU A 40 9.80 6.44 -4.34
CA LEU A 40 11.17 6.07 -4.79
C LEU A 40 11.18 5.09 -5.97
N GLY A 41 10.21 5.16 -6.86
CA GLY A 41 10.15 4.29 -8.04
C GLY A 41 11.16 4.64 -9.14
N PRO A 42 11.58 3.66 -9.97
CA PRO A 42 11.26 2.23 -9.88
C PRO A 42 11.98 1.54 -8.70
N PRO A 43 11.38 0.48 -8.12
CA PRO A 43 11.99 -0.28 -7.03
C PRO A 43 13.29 -0.94 -7.52
N PHE A 44 14.36 -0.73 -6.78
CA PHE A 44 15.69 -1.21 -7.13
C PHE A 44 15.80 -2.73 -6.95
N TYR A 45 15.37 -3.28 -5.82
CA TYR A 45 15.74 -4.64 -5.42
C TYR A 45 15.18 -5.72 -6.38
N VAL A 46 13.89 -5.67 -6.69
CA VAL A 46 13.24 -6.68 -7.56
C VAL A 46 13.73 -6.66 -9.00
N TYR A 47 14.23 -5.52 -9.47
CA TYR A 47 14.82 -5.41 -10.80
C TYR A 47 16.31 -5.78 -10.84
N ASN A 48 16.95 -5.91 -9.67
CA ASN A 48 18.38 -6.19 -9.53
C ASN A 48 18.66 -7.52 -8.81
N GLY A 49 17.77 -8.49 -8.96
CA GLY A 49 18.02 -9.89 -8.58
C GLY A 49 17.57 -10.29 -7.18
N ALA A 50 16.77 -9.46 -6.49
CA ALA A 50 16.08 -9.92 -5.30
C ALA A 50 15.03 -10.99 -5.67
N ASP A 51 14.96 -12.03 -4.85
CA ASP A 51 13.94 -13.06 -4.97
C ASP A 51 12.55 -12.48 -4.70
N VAL A 52 11.53 -13.10 -5.31
CA VAL A 52 10.13 -12.71 -5.15
C VAL A 52 9.27 -13.92 -4.79
N PRO A 53 8.20 -13.75 -3.99
CA PRO A 53 7.33 -14.85 -3.56
C PRO A 53 6.71 -15.57 -4.76
N GLU A 54 6.20 -16.80 -4.62
CA GLU A 54 5.47 -17.51 -5.68
C GLU A 54 4.08 -16.93 -5.98
N GLY A 55 3.56 -17.12 -7.21
CA GLY A 55 2.21 -16.66 -7.60
C GLY A 55 2.11 -15.88 -8.93
N PRO A 56 1.04 -15.06 -9.11
CA PRO A 56 0.80 -14.23 -10.29
C PRO A 56 1.89 -13.19 -10.60
N THR A 57 1.87 -12.58 -11.78
CA THR A 57 2.87 -11.56 -12.13
C THR A 57 2.78 -10.35 -11.18
N LEU A 58 3.93 -9.99 -10.60
CA LEU A 58 4.10 -8.82 -9.75
C LEU A 58 4.35 -7.57 -10.59
N VAL A 59 3.60 -6.51 -10.29
CA VAL A 59 3.81 -5.16 -10.79
C VAL A 59 4.27 -4.30 -9.61
N PRO A 60 5.58 -4.06 -9.44
CA PRO A 60 6.09 -3.48 -8.22
C PRO A 60 5.88 -1.95 -8.23
N LEU A 61 5.55 -1.40 -7.07
CA LEU A 61 5.25 0.02 -6.89
C LEU A 61 6.53 0.80 -6.51
N TRP A 62 7.13 0.46 -5.37
CA TRP A 62 8.36 1.04 -4.83
C TRP A 62 8.95 0.13 -3.74
N ASP A 63 10.19 0.42 -3.36
CA ASP A 63 10.82 -0.12 -2.16
C ASP A 63 10.52 0.76 -0.95
N HIS A 64 10.33 0.15 0.22
CA HIS A 64 10.19 0.83 1.50
C HIS A 64 11.09 0.12 2.52
N GLY A 65 12.27 0.70 2.78
CA GLY A 65 13.33 0.01 3.53
C GLY A 65 13.77 -1.28 2.81
N SER A 66 13.75 -2.41 3.52
CA SER A 66 14.03 -3.75 2.96
C SER A 66 12.77 -4.46 2.44
N ARG A 67 11.66 -3.74 2.24
CA ARG A 67 10.39 -4.30 1.80
C ARG A 67 10.02 -3.78 0.43
N VAL A 68 9.30 -4.61 -0.33
CA VAL A 68 8.78 -4.26 -1.66
C VAL A 68 7.27 -4.19 -1.57
N CYS A 69 6.70 -3.07 -2.00
CA CYS A 69 5.27 -2.92 -2.20
C CYS A 69 4.93 -3.21 -3.66
N GLY A 70 3.88 -3.97 -3.92
CA GLY A 70 3.50 -4.29 -5.30
C GLY A 70 2.03 -4.63 -5.46
N LEU A 71 1.60 -4.58 -6.72
CA LEU A 71 0.27 -4.90 -7.17
C LEU A 71 0.32 -6.18 -8.00
N ARG A 72 -0.68 -7.04 -7.87
CA ARG A 72 -0.89 -8.16 -8.79
C ARG A 72 -2.38 -8.34 -9.08
N ALA A 73 -2.68 -8.93 -10.23
CA ALA A 73 -4.02 -9.39 -10.52
C ALA A 73 -4.32 -10.68 -9.74
N ALA A 74 -5.53 -10.78 -9.21
CA ALA A 74 -6.13 -11.99 -8.64
C ALA A 74 -7.44 -12.30 -9.38
N GLU A 75 -8.02 -13.49 -9.16
CA GLU A 75 -9.28 -13.89 -9.82
C GLU A 75 -10.41 -12.90 -9.50
N GLY A 76 -10.69 -12.00 -10.44
CA GLY A 76 -11.73 -10.99 -10.31
C GLY A 76 -11.40 -9.80 -9.41
N SER A 77 -10.16 -9.67 -8.92
CA SER A 77 -9.77 -8.55 -8.04
C SER A 77 -8.31 -8.13 -8.21
N LEU A 78 -7.94 -7.04 -7.54
CA LEU A 78 -6.56 -6.63 -7.33
C LEU A 78 -6.08 -7.12 -5.98
N GLU A 79 -4.78 -7.35 -5.86
CA GLU A 79 -4.13 -7.56 -4.57
C GLU A 79 -2.91 -6.67 -4.46
N PHE A 80 -2.91 -5.82 -3.43
CA PHE A 80 -1.73 -5.15 -2.96
C PHE A 80 -1.02 -6.09 -2.00
N ILE A 81 0.27 -6.30 -2.23
CA ILE A 81 1.10 -7.16 -1.41
C ILE A 81 2.35 -6.40 -0.93
N GLU A 82 2.90 -6.88 0.18
CA GLU A 82 4.16 -6.42 0.71
C GLU A 82 5.00 -7.62 1.17
N PHE A 83 6.29 -7.63 0.86
CA PHE A 83 7.22 -8.68 1.29
C PHE A 83 8.61 -8.12 1.58
N SER A 84 9.35 -8.83 2.43
CA SER A 84 10.76 -8.53 2.71
C SER A 84 11.66 -9.11 1.62
N ILE A 85 12.68 -8.38 1.19
CA ILE A 85 13.72 -8.92 0.29
C ILE A 85 14.57 -10.00 0.98
N GLU A 86 14.59 -10.04 2.31
CA GLU A 86 15.35 -11.03 3.08
C GLU A 86 14.59 -12.35 3.26
N LEU A 87 13.26 -12.28 3.30
CA LEU A 87 12.35 -13.41 3.47
C LEU A 87 11.17 -13.30 2.50
N PRO A 88 11.43 -13.42 1.18
CA PRO A 88 10.44 -13.15 0.15
C PRO A 88 9.26 -14.12 0.19
N GLN A 89 9.44 -15.35 0.70
CA GLN A 89 8.35 -16.31 0.85
C GLN A 89 7.26 -15.85 1.85
N ASP A 90 7.60 -15.00 2.81
CA ASP A 90 6.70 -14.51 3.86
C ASP A 90 6.03 -13.20 3.44
N PHE A 91 5.27 -13.26 2.34
CA PHE A 91 4.54 -12.10 1.85
C PHE A 91 3.17 -11.94 2.52
N GLU A 92 2.73 -10.70 2.61
CA GLU A 92 1.40 -10.33 3.11
C GLU A 92 0.59 -9.71 1.99
N ARG A 93 -0.67 -10.12 1.89
CA ARG A 93 -1.68 -9.35 1.18
C ARG A 93 -2.15 -8.23 2.09
N VAL A 94 -1.80 -7.00 1.75
CA VAL A 94 -2.10 -5.82 2.57
C VAL A 94 -3.47 -5.22 2.25
N ALA A 95 -3.96 -5.33 1.01
CA ALA A 95 -5.29 -4.86 0.63
C ALA A 95 -5.80 -5.48 -0.68
N GLY A 96 -7.12 -5.45 -0.89
CA GLY A 96 -7.79 -5.82 -2.13
C GLY A 96 -8.19 -4.63 -3.02
N THR A 97 -8.12 -3.41 -2.50
CA THR A 97 -8.40 -2.17 -3.23
C THR A 97 -7.35 -1.12 -2.93
N GLU A 98 -7.27 -0.08 -3.77
CA GLU A 98 -6.37 1.05 -3.50
C GLU A 98 -6.76 1.81 -2.23
N GLN A 99 -8.04 1.86 -1.88
CA GLN A 99 -8.50 2.51 -0.64
C GLN A 99 -8.07 1.73 0.60
N GLY A 100 -8.16 0.40 0.57
CA GLY A 100 -7.60 -0.45 1.62
C GLY A 100 -6.08 -0.32 1.71
N PHE A 101 -5.40 -0.22 0.56
CA PHE A 101 -3.95 -0.01 0.53
C PHE A 101 -3.56 1.32 1.20
N TRP A 102 -4.28 2.41 0.90
CA TRP A 102 -4.06 3.69 1.54
C TRP A 102 -4.26 3.63 3.05
N ALA A 103 -5.26 2.89 3.55
CA ALA A 103 -5.41 2.71 5.00
C ALA A 103 -4.16 2.12 5.67
N THR A 104 -3.45 1.19 5.02
CA THR A 104 -2.18 0.65 5.55
C THR A 104 -1.04 1.68 5.53
N ARG A 105 -1.01 2.57 4.54
CA ARG A 105 0.01 3.63 4.48
C ARG A 105 -0.28 4.72 5.51
N PHE A 106 -1.55 5.07 5.69
CA PHE A 106 -1.98 6.03 6.71
C PHE A 106 -1.72 5.52 8.13
N ASP A 107 -1.75 4.20 8.36
CA ASP A 107 -1.30 3.63 9.63
C ASP A 107 0.14 3.97 9.97
N PHE A 108 1.05 3.79 9.02
CA PHE A 108 2.45 4.21 9.16
C PHE A 108 2.60 5.72 9.34
N LEU A 109 1.84 6.53 8.58
CA LEU A 109 1.88 8.00 8.70
C LEU A 109 1.42 8.47 10.09
N CYS A 110 0.42 7.82 10.67
CA CYS A 110 -0.02 8.09 12.05
C CYS A 110 1.01 7.63 13.08
N GLU A 111 1.69 6.50 12.87
CA GLU A 111 2.83 6.08 13.71
C GLU A 111 4.02 7.04 13.66
N CYS A 112 4.14 7.82 12.58
CA CYS A 112 5.15 8.89 12.44
C CYS A 112 4.73 10.23 13.07
N ASP A 113 3.65 10.26 13.88
CA ASP A 113 3.14 11.44 14.56
C ASP A 113 2.84 12.64 13.62
N LEU A 114 2.40 12.37 12.37
CA LEU A 114 1.95 13.43 11.48
C LEU A 114 0.65 14.08 11.99
N SER A 115 0.52 15.39 11.83
CA SER A 115 -0.68 16.11 12.26
C SER A 115 -1.90 15.77 11.41
N ASP A 116 -3.10 15.88 12.01
CA ASP A 116 -4.37 15.71 11.31
C ASP A 116 -4.51 16.56 10.04
N GLU A 117 -3.98 17.78 10.04
CA GLU A 117 -4.00 18.66 8.87
C GLU A 117 -3.19 18.07 7.71
N VAL A 118 -1.99 17.57 8.02
CA VAL A 118 -1.11 16.91 7.05
C VAL A 118 -1.73 15.61 6.54
N LEU A 119 -2.37 14.83 7.42
CA LEU A 119 -3.07 13.61 7.03
C LEU A 119 -4.24 13.92 6.09
N ARG A 120 -5.05 14.95 6.37
CA ARG A 120 -6.16 15.36 5.51
C ARG A 120 -5.70 15.86 4.15
N ASP A 121 -4.65 16.69 4.11
CA ASP A 121 -4.09 17.16 2.84
C ASP A 121 -3.54 15.99 2.02
N THR A 122 -2.76 15.11 2.65
CA THR A 122 -2.23 13.88 2.02
C THR A 122 -3.36 13.02 1.47
N ALA A 123 -4.45 12.82 2.22
CA ALA A 123 -5.59 12.02 1.79
C ALA A 123 -6.31 12.65 0.59
N GLY A 124 -6.43 13.98 0.56
CA GLY A 124 -6.93 14.72 -0.60
C GLY A 124 -6.08 14.50 -1.84
N VAL A 125 -4.75 14.54 -1.70
CA VAL A 125 -3.80 14.32 -2.80
C VAL A 125 -3.90 12.92 -3.39
N VAL A 126 -3.99 11.88 -2.55
CA VAL A 126 -4.04 10.48 -3.02
C VAL A 126 -5.45 9.97 -3.27
N GLY A 127 -6.47 10.76 -2.98
CA GLY A 127 -7.88 10.37 -3.10
C GLY A 127 -8.32 9.32 -2.07
N PHE A 128 -7.71 9.28 -0.89
CA PHE A 128 -8.12 8.39 0.20
C PHE A 128 -9.38 8.92 0.88
N ARG A 129 -10.54 8.34 0.53
CA ARG A 129 -11.86 8.83 0.99
C ARG A 129 -12.28 8.31 2.37
N PHE A 130 -11.52 7.37 2.94
CA PHE A 130 -11.85 6.74 4.22
C PHE A 130 -11.00 7.24 5.40
N LEU A 131 -10.29 8.37 5.24
CA LEU A 131 -9.44 8.92 6.30
C LEU A 131 -10.18 9.12 7.62
N GLU A 132 -11.30 9.84 7.62
CA GLU A 132 -12.03 10.12 8.88
C GLU A 132 -12.50 8.85 9.58
N ARG A 133 -12.95 7.85 8.79
CA ARG A 133 -13.28 6.52 9.33
C ARG A 133 -12.07 5.85 9.96
N TYR A 134 -10.92 5.89 9.29
CA TYR A 134 -9.68 5.33 9.81
C TYR A 134 -9.30 5.99 11.14
N LEU A 135 -9.29 7.33 11.20
CA LEU A 135 -8.94 8.08 12.41
C LEU A 135 -9.89 7.78 13.58
N THR A 136 -11.20 7.77 13.34
CA THR A 136 -12.20 7.41 14.37
C THR A 136 -12.01 5.98 14.86
N ALA A 137 -11.73 5.03 13.96
CA ALA A 137 -11.51 3.64 14.33
C ALA A 137 -10.22 3.46 15.13
N ARG A 138 -9.18 4.23 14.81
CA ARG A 138 -7.90 4.22 15.52
C ARG A 138 -8.06 4.77 16.93
N GLU A 139 -8.66 5.94 17.08
CA GLU A 139 -8.92 6.56 18.40
C GLU A 139 -9.68 5.60 19.32
N ALA A 140 -10.71 4.92 18.80
CA ALA A 140 -11.46 3.92 19.56
C ALA A 140 -10.64 2.66 19.92
N PHE A 141 -9.62 2.33 19.13
CA PHE A 141 -8.73 1.19 19.36
C PHE A 141 -7.54 1.53 20.26
N GLU A 142 -7.12 2.80 20.31
CA GLU A 142 -5.96 3.23 21.11
C GLU A 142 -6.13 2.92 22.61
N GLU A 143 -7.37 2.92 23.11
CA GLU A 143 -7.70 2.49 24.48
C GLU A 143 -7.43 1.00 24.75
N GLN A 144 -7.21 0.19 23.70
CA GLN A 144 -7.06 -1.27 23.73
C GLN A 144 -5.66 -1.72 23.24
N LEU A 145 -4.76 -0.79 22.92
CA LEU A 145 -3.40 -1.08 22.45
C LEU A 145 -2.57 -1.77 23.54
N GLY A 146 -2.44 -3.10 23.42
CA GLY A 146 -1.62 -3.91 24.32
C GLY A 146 -0.51 -4.72 23.65
N SER A 147 -0.58 -4.93 22.32
CA SER A 147 0.43 -5.71 21.58
C SER A 147 0.47 -5.40 20.08
N PHE A 148 1.63 -5.65 19.46
CA PHE A 148 1.81 -5.60 18.00
C PHE A 148 0.84 -6.53 17.24
N SER A 149 0.59 -7.73 17.78
CA SER A 149 -0.33 -8.68 17.16
C SER A 149 -1.79 -8.20 17.18
N ALA A 150 -2.20 -7.51 18.24
CA ALA A 150 -3.53 -6.92 18.34
C ALA A 150 -3.70 -5.77 17.34
N HIS A 151 -2.71 -4.87 17.25
CA HIS A 151 -2.70 -3.78 16.27
C HIS A 151 -2.80 -4.30 14.83
N ARG A 152 -1.99 -5.31 14.50
CA ARG A 152 -2.01 -5.93 13.16
C ARG A 152 -3.38 -6.54 12.83
N ALA A 153 -3.98 -7.27 13.78
CA ALA A 153 -5.29 -7.89 13.57
C ALA A 153 -6.40 -6.83 13.37
N TRP A 154 -6.38 -5.76 14.17
CA TRP A 154 -7.30 -4.63 14.03
C TRP A 154 -7.15 -3.95 12.66
N LEU A 155 -5.92 -3.65 12.23
CA LEU A 155 -5.68 -3.00 10.95
C LEU A 155 -6.17 -3.88 9.78
N GLN A 156 -5.91 -5.19 9.83
CA GLN A 156 -6.39 -6.14 8.82
C GLN A 156 -7.93 -6.16 8.74
N GLU A 157 -8.62 -6.11 9.87
CA GLU A 157 -10.09 -6.05 9.90
C GLU A 157 -10.63 -4.73 9.34
N LEU A 158 -10.01 -3.60 9.72
CA LEU A 158 -10.37 -2.27 9.23
C LEU A 158 -10.18 -2.17 7.71
N VAL A 159 -9.03 -2.61 7.20
CA VAL A 159 -8.73 -2.63 5.77
C VAL A 159 -9.72 -3.52 5.02
N ALA A 160 -10.03 -4.72 5.53
CA ALA A 160 -11.02 -5.60 4.92
C ALA A 160 -12.42 -4.96 4.87
N GLY A 161 -12.78 -4.15 5.88
CA GLY A 161 -13.99 -3.33 5.86
C GLY A 161 -13.98 -2.26 4.79
N ILE A 162 -12.87 -1.52 4.67
CA ILE A 162 -12.68 -0.49 3.64
C ILE A 162 -12.71 -1.11 2.24
N ASP A 163 -12.07 -2.26 2.03
CA ASP A 163 -12.06 -2.95 0.74
C ASP A 163 -13.47 -3.34 0.28
N ARG A 164 -14.31 -3.87 1.18
CA ARG A 164 -15.70 -4.22 0.87
C ARG A 164 -16.52 -3.00 0.43
N ASP A 165 -16.39 -1.90 1.17
CA ASP A 165 -17.12 -0.67 0.89
C ASP A 165 -16.54 0.05 -0.34
N ALA A 166 -15.25 -0.14 -0.62
CA ALA A 166 -14.60 0.39 -1.81
C ALA A 166 -15.03 -0.33 -3.08
N ALA A 167 -15.19 -1.66 -3.04
CA ALA A 167 -15.60 -2.46 -4.18
C ALA A 167 -17.09 -2.34 -4.55
N SER A 168 -17.91 -1.78 -3.66
CA SER A 168 -19.38 -1.65 -3.84
C SER A 168 -19.85 -0.25 -4.29
N ALA A 169 -18.95 0.73 -4.36
CA ALA A 169 -19.23 2.10 -4.73
C ALA A 169 -18.75 2.41 -6.16
#